data_AF-A0A8S4AFT1-F1
#
_entry.id   AF-A0A8S4AFT1-F1
#
_cell.length_a   1.000
_cell.length_b   1.000
_cell.length_c   1.000
_cell.angle_alpha   90.00
_cell.angle_beta   90.00
_cell.angle_gamma   90.00
#
_symmetry.space_group_name_H-M   'P 1'
#
loop_
_entity.id
_entity.type
_entity.pdbx_description
1 polymer ?
#
loop_
_entity_poly.entity_id
_entity_poly.type
_entity_poly.pdbx_seq_one_letter_code
_entity_poly.pdbx_strand_id
1 'polypeptide(L)'
;VLRGPHAYEIADSGGLLVAVPMDTDYPKVVKFSTDEGSCWHTYKFTSDDIKFTGLLTEPGGKSMTFGLWGYHKETKKWTVSVIDFSKVVTRECKEEDYMTWAPHTSLSRKPGFEGCLLGTKYTFKKVKSDSWCHSNNYTDMEVSTEICNCTEEDYECDYGFHRPDNSMKCVRQPDIRPDQLDLCKGGHLENLKTVGYRLIPGDVCRQDTGFHPVSEITELEVICSAGDQQVKHHNLNSGSSKVVVIMVIATIVVLVSAVGAFFLHKMIVLRRHRVVYRYSMLSQADDRDSEFENALTTHDTLYTELSDDENRTPKRNGAVPTSNTRTHVSSYHDDSDEDLLE
;
A
#
# COMPACT_ATOMS: atom_id res chain seq x y z
N VAL A 1 -17.71 25.38 -14.94
CA VAL A 1 -17.48 24.68 -16.22
C VAL A 1 -18.82 24.33 -16.89
N LEU A 2 -19.60 23.36 -16.39
CA LEU A 2 -20.96 23.04 -16.91
C LEU A 2 -22.01 23.06 -15.78
N ARG A 3 -23.30 23.23 -16.12
CA ARG A 3 -24.41 23.19 -15.15
C ARG A 3 -25.03 21.79 -15.08
N GLY A 4 -25.14 21.22 -13.87
CA GLY A 4 -25.70 19.88 -13.64
C GLY A 4 -24.67 18.75 -13.76
N PRO A 5 -25.05 17.50 -13.40
CA PRO A 5 -24.14 16.35 -13.44
C PRO A 5 -23.80 15.95 -14.88
N HIS A 6 -22.54 15.62 -15.12
CA HIS A 6 -22.05 15.15 -16.42
C HIS A 6 -21.05 14.00 -16.20
N ALA A 7 -21.10 13.00 -17.06
CA ALA A 7 -19.97 12.10 -17.27
C ALA A 7 -18.97 12.82 -18.17
N TYR A 8 -17.68 12.77 -17.85
CA TYR A 8 -16.66 13.46 -18.62
C TYR A 8 -15.44 12.57 -18.83
N GLU A 9 -14.75 12.81 -19.94
CA GLU A 9 -13.49 12.17 -20.27
C GLU A 9 -12.52 13.19 -20.85
N ILE A 10 -11.22 12.96 -20.64
CA ILE A 10 -10.13 13.80 -21.10
C ILE A 10 -9.33 13.04 -22.14
N ALA A 11 -9.13 13.68 -23.29
CA ALA A 11 -8.37 13.17 -24.42
C ALA A 11 -7.27 14.15 -24.84
N ASP A 12 -6.42 13.68 -25.75
CA ASP A 12 -5.35 14.46 -26.35
C ASP A 12 -4.49 15.21 -25.32
N SER A 13 -4.18 14.53 -24.21
CA SER A 13 -3.44 15.05 -23.06
C SER A 13 -3.99 16.38 -22.51
N GLY A 14 -5.32 16.53 -22.52
CA GLY A 14 -6.01 17.73 -22.05
C GLY A 14 -6.45 18.68 -23.16
N GLY A 15 -6.03 18.44 -24.41
CA GLY A 15 -6.45 19.23 -25.57
C GLY A 15 -7.92 19.06 -25.94
N LEU A 16 -8.56 17.97 -25.50
CA LEU A 16 -9.97 17.69 -25.77
C LEU A 16 -10.68 17.20 -24.52
N LEU A 17 -11.72 17.93 -24.11
CA LEU A 17 -12.65 17.52 -23.07
C LEU A 17 -13.97 17.12 -23.70
N VAL A 18 -14.53 15.99 -23.27
CA VAL A 18 -15.84 15.53 -23.73
C VAL A 18 -16.72 15.29 -22.51
N ALA A 19 -17.98 15.72 -22.58
CA ALA A 19 -18.94 15.60 -21.49
C ALA A 19 -20.33 15.20 -22.00
N VAL A 20 -20.98 14.26 -21.30
CA VAL A 20 -22.35 13.82 -21.57
C VAL A 20 -23.24 14.25 -20.40
N PRO A 21 -24.33 15.01 -20.64
CA PRO A 21 -25.27 15.38 -19.58
C PRO A 21 -25.92 14.14 -18.94
N MET A 22 -26.04 14.15 -17.61
CA MET A 22 -26.67 13.09 -16.82
C MET A 22 -27.95 13.57 -16.11
N ASP A 23 -28.58 14.63 -16.63
CA ASP A 23 -29.89 15.11 -16.18
C ASP A 23 -31.04 14.20 -16.67
N THR A 24 -30.76 13.36 -17.65
CA THR A 24 -31.65 12.32 -18.18
C THR A 24 -30.89 11.02 -18.36
N ASP A 25 -31.57 9.88 -18.19
CA ASP A 25 -31.04 8.56 -18.55
C ASP A 25 -30.76 8.42 -20.05
N TYR A 26 -31.37 9.26 -20.89
CA TYR A 26 -31.35 9.15 -22.36
C TYR A 26 -30.76 10.38 -23.05
N PRO A 27 -29.48 10.73 -22.80
CA PRO A 27 -28.86 11.88 -23.42
C PRO A 27 -28.79 11.71 -24.94
N LYS A 28 -29.07 12.78 -25.67
CA LYS A 28 -29.01 12.82 -27.15
C LYS A 28 -27.80 13.56 -27.68
N VAL A 29 -27.14 14.28 -26.79
CA VAL A 29 -26.07 15.21 -27.13
C VAL A 29 -24.84 14.89 -26.29
N VAL A 30 -23.70 15.13 -26.91
CA VAL A 30 -22.41 15.21 -26.26
C VAL A 30 -21.93 16.65 -26.36
N LYS A 31 -21.24 17.12 -25.33
CA LYS A 31 -20.57 18.42 -25.31
C LYS A 31 -19.08 18.20 -25.42
N PHE A 32 -18.38 19.07 -26.14
CA PHE A 32 -16.92 19.01 -26.21
C PHE A 32 -16.30 20.41 -26.12
N SER A 33 -15.07 20.47 -25.63
CA SER A 33 -14.26 21.68 -25.48
C SER A 33 -12.83 21.39 -25.89
N THR A 34 -12.21 22.36 -26.57
CA THR A 34 -10.80 22.32 -26.99
C THR A 34 -9.98 23.47 -26.40
N ASP A 35 -10.52 24.12 -25.36
CA ASP A 35 -9.95 25.29 -24.68
C ASP A 35 -10.06 25.14 -23.15
N GLU A 36 -9.80 23.91 -22.69
CA GLU A 36 -9.76 23.54 -21.26
C GLU A 36 -11.07 23.78 -20.51
N GLY A 37 -12.20 23.72 -21.22
CA GLY A 37 -13.53 23.87 -20.64
C GLY A 37 -14.00 25.31 -20.53
N SER A 38 -13.31 26.26 -21.17
CA SER A 38 -13.72 27.66 -21.22
C SER A 38 -14.95 27.84 -22.12
N CYS A 39 -14.92 27.26 -23.32
CA CYS A 39 -16.03 27.22 -24.26
C CYS A 39 -16.46 25.77 -24.53
N TRP A 40 -17.76 25.57 -24.79
CA TRP A 40 -18.33 24.25 -25.03
C TRP A 40 -19.20 24.26 -26.29
N HIS A 41 -19.00 23.25 -27.12
CA HIS A 41 -19.81 22.97 -28.30
C HIS A 41 -20.70 21.75 -28.05
N THR A 42 -21.87 21.71 -28.67
CA THR A 42 -22.83 20.61 -28.50
C THR A 42 -23.02 19.88 -29.82
N TYR A 43 -22.90 18.56 -29.79
CA TYR A 43 -23.11 17.68 -30.93
C TYR A 43 -24.20 16.65 -30.61
N LYS A 44 -25.18 16.50 -31.48
CA LYS A 44 -26.23 15.48 -31.36
C LYS A 44 -25.71 14.17 -31.95
N PHE A 45 -25.35 13.21 -31.08
CA PHE A 45 -24.77 11.94 -31.52
C PHE A 45 -25.83 10.89 -31.89
N THR A 46 -27.07 11.04 -31.43
CA THR A 46 -28.16 10.08 -31.74
C THR A 46 -29.53 10.73 -31.74
N SER A 47 -30.46 10.16 -32.52
CA SER A 47 -31.90 10.38 -32.38
C SER A 47 -32.55 9.41 -31.40
N ASP A 48 -31.94 8.25 -31.17
CA ASP A 48 -32.59 7.09 -30.58
C ASP A 48 -32.52 7.12 -29.06
N ASP A 49 -33.54 6.59 -28.37
CA ASP A 49 -33.58 6.50 -26.91
C ASP A 49 -32.59 5.43 -26.43
N ILE A 50 -31.33 5.84 -26.25
CA ILE A 50 -30.25 5.01 -25.70
C ILE A 50 -30.08 5.38 -24.24
N LYS A 51 -30.28 4.41 -23.33
CA LYS A 51 -29.99 4.59 -21.92
C LYS A 51 -28.47 4.61 -21.75
N PHE A 52 -27.92 5.74 -21.34
CA PHE A 52 -26.48 5.94 -21.18
C PHE A 52 -25.95 5.15 -19.99
N THR A 53 -24.82 4.47 -20.18
CA THR A 53 -24.16 3.68 -19.12
C THR A 53 -22.73 4.09 -18.87
N GLY A 54 -22.02 4.61 -19.88
CA GLY A 54 -20.63 5.01 -19.72
C GLY A 54 -20.07 5.76 -20.92
N LEU A 55 -19.08 6.60 -20.64
CA LEU A 55 -18.24 7.27 -21.62
C LEU A 55 -16.83 6.71 -21.43
N LEU A 56 -16.18 6.28 -22.50
CA LEU A 56 -14.84 5.70 -22.46
C LEU A 56 -13.96 6.29 -23.56
N THR A 57 -12.68 6.41 -23.25
CA THR A 57 -11.62 6.72 -24.22
C THR A 57 -10.49 5.70 -24.04
N GLU A 58 -9.56 5.64 -25.00
CA GLU A 58 -8.38 4.78 -24.89
C GLU A 58 -7.55 5.17 -23.65
N PRO A 59 -7.10 4.19 -22.85
CA PRO A 59 -6.18 4.44 -21.74
C PRO A 59 -4.94 5.20 -22.20
N GLY A 60 -4.45 6.10 -21.34
CA GLY A 60 -3.30 6.96 -21.63
C GLY A 60 -3.67 8.34 -22.18
N GLY A 61 -4.95 8.61 -22.44
CA GLY A 61 -5.45 9.98 -22.66
C GLY A 61 -4.91 10.66 -23.92
N LYS A 62 -4.45 9.89 -24.91
CA LYS A 62 -3.90 10.39 -26.19
C LYS A 62 -4.89 10.27 -27.35
N SER A 63 -5.87 9.39 -27.23
CA SER A 63 -6.82 9.14 -28.32
C SER A 63 -7.79 10.29 -28.50
N MET A 64 -8.13 10.60 -29.74
CA MET A 64 -9.19 11.55 -30.13
C MET A 64 -10.56 10.86 -30.32
N THR A 65 -10.66 9.57 -29.97
CA THR A 65 -11.86 8.75 -30.18
C THR A 65 -12.52 8.39 -28.86
N PHE A 66 -13.83 8.58 -28.80
CA PHE A 66 -14.64 8.26 -27.62
C PHE A 66 -15.72 7.24 -27.95
N GLY A 67 -15.94 6.29 -27.04
CA GLY A 67 -17.05 5.35 -27.08
C GLY A 67 -18.12 5.74 -26.06
N LEU A 68 -19.32 6.02 -26.53
CA LEU A 68 -20.50 6.20 -25.68
C LEU A 68 -21.25 4.88 -25.62
N TRP A 69 -21.33 4.29 -24.43
CA TRP A 69 -21.97 3.02 -24.17
C TRP A 69 -23.38 3.21 -23.65
N GLY A 70 -24.27 2.32 -24.08
CA GLY A 70 -25.63 2.25 -23.58
C GLY A 70 -26.43 1.16 -24.25
N TYR A 71 -27.73 1.15 -24.00
CA TYR A 71 -28.65 0.21 -24.66
C TYR A 71 -29.95 0.90 -25.07
N HIS A 72 -30.54 0.45 -26.17
CA HIS A 72 -31.80 0.98 -26.65
C HIS A 72 -32.93 0.71 -25.65
N LYS A 73 -33.77 1.72 -25.40
CA LYS A 73 -34.89 1.65 -24.45
C LYS A 73 -35.87 0.52 -24.76
N GLU A 74 -36.27 0.39 -26.02
CA GLU A 74 -37.28 -0.57 -26.49
C GLU A 74 -36.70 -1.99 -26.63
N THR A 75 -35.59 -2.12 -27.38
CA THR A 75 -35.06 -3.44 -27.75
C THR A 75 -34.11 -4.03 -26.72
N LYS A 76 -33.66 -3.24 -25.74
CA LYS A 76 -32.62 -3.59 -24.76
C LYS A 76 -31.29 -4.05 -25.38
N LYS A 77 -31.08 -3.79 -26.66
CA LYS A 77 -29.82 -4.11 -27.34
C LYS A 77 -28.74 -3.11 -26.95
N TRP A 78 -27.61 -3.64 -26.50
CA TRP A 78 -26.40 -2.85 -26.25
C TRP A 78 -25.88 -2.25 -27.54
N THR A 79 -25.42 -1.01 -27.45
CA THR A 79 -24.86 -0.25 -28.56
C THR A 79 -23.73 0.64 -28.07
N VAL A 80 -22.77 0.88 -28.95
CA VAL A 80 -21.66 1.80 -28.72
C VAL A 80 -21.66 2.82 -29.86
N SER A 81 -21.74 4.10 -29.50
CA SER A 81 -21.57 5.20 -30.44
C SER A 81 -20.13 5.67 -30.37
N VAL A 82 -19.36 5.40 -31.42
CA VAL A 82 -17.94 5.80 -31.51
C VAL A 82 -17.85 7.14 -32.23
N ILE A 83 -17.26 8.13 -31.57
CA ILE A 83 -17.09 9.49 -32.10
C ILE A 83 -15.59 9.78 -32.22
N ASP A 84 -15.14 10.01 -33.45
CA ASP A 84 -13.76 10.37 -33.77
C ASP A 84 -13.64 11.90 -33.99
N PHE A 85 -13.04 12.59 -33.02
CA PHE A 85 -12.84 14.04 -33.08
C PHE A 85 -11.65 14.46 -33.95
N SER A 86 -10.84 13.54 -34.49
CA SER A 86 -9.78 13.87 -35.45
C SER A 86 -10.35 14.49 -36.73
N LYS A 87 -11.64 14.28 -37.02
CA LYS A 87 -12.35 14.90 -38.15
C LYS A 87 -12.85 16.30 -37.87
N VAL A 88 -12.94 16.69 -36.60
CA VAL A 88 -13.31 18.03 -36.15
C VAL A 88 -12.06 18.88 -35.97
N VAL A 89 -11.06 18.34 -35.28
CA VAL A 89 -9.76 18.99 -35.03
C VAL A 89 -8.71 18.36 -35.93
N THR A 90 -8.72 18.74 -37.21
CA THR A 90 -7.88 18.12 -38.24
C THR A 90 -6.43 18.61 -38.23
N ARG A 91 -6.17 19.78 -37.65
CA ARG A 91 -4.87 20.42 -37.63
C ARG A 91 -4.00 19.86 -36.51
N GLU A 92 -2.77 19.48 -36.83
CA GLU A 92 -1.75 19.13 -35.83
C GLU A 92 -1.15 20.39 -35.20
N CYS A 93 -0.84 20.31 -33.90
CA CYS A 93 -0.20 21.41 -33.18
C CYS A 93 1.25 21.61 -33.63
N LYS A 94 1.63 22.86 -33.88
CA LYS A 94 3.01 23.29 -34.19
C LYS A 94 3.62 23.99 -32.99
N GLU A 95 4.93 24.24 -33.01
CA GLU A 95 5.62 24.95 -31.92
C GLU A 95 4.99 26.31 -31.55
N GLU A 96 4.40 27.02 -32.53
CA GLU A 96 3.71 28.30 -32.30
C GLU A 96 2.40 28.16 -31.48
N ASP A 97 1.83 26.96 -31.40
CA ASP A 97 0.63 26.65 -30.63
C ASP A 97 0.92 26.34 -29.16
N TYR A 98 2.19 26.16 -28.80
CA TYR A 98 2.60 25.88 -27.43
C TYR A 98 3.04 27.16 -26.73
N MET A 99 2.84 27.18 -25.42
CA MET A 99 3.38 28.16 -24.50
C MET A 99 4.15 27.45 -23.39
N THR A 100 5.14 28.12 -22.82
CA THR A 100 5.80 27.65 -21.60
C THR A 100 4.91 27.92 -20.40
N TRP A 101 4.81 26.94 -19.52
CA TRP A 101 4.00 27.02 -18.31
C TRP A 101 4.72 26.34 -17.16
N ALA A 102 4.84 27.05 -16.05
CA ALA A 102 5.37 26.51 -14.80
C ALA A 102 4.21 26.38 -13.79
N PRO A 103 3.90 25.16 -13.31
CA PRO A 103 2.92 24.97 -12.25
C PRO A 103 3.37 25.65 -10.96
N HIS A 104 2.44 25.85 -10.02
CA HIS A 104 2.71 26.33 -8.65
C HIS A 104 3.36 27.72 -8.53
N THR A 105 3.46 28.47 -9.63
CA THR A 105 4.02 29.84 -9.64
C THR A 105 3.30 30.80 -8.69
N SER A 106 1.99 30.60 -8.48
CA SER A 106 1.18 31.39 -7.57
C SER A 106 1.14 30.90 -6.12
N LEU A 107 1.69 29.73 -5.81
CA LEU A 107 1.63 29.14 -4.46
C LEU A 107 2.68 29.72 -3.52
N SER A 108 3.86 30.05 -4.06
CA SER A 108 4.97 30.55 -3.25
C SER A 108 4.76 31.99 -2.83
N ARG A 109 4.81 32.22 -1.52
CA ARG A 109 4.76 33.58 -0.93
C ARG A 109 6.15 34.22 -0.83
N LYS A 110 7.22 33.43 -1.03
CA LYS A 110 8.61 33.88 -0.96
C LYS A 110 9.11 34.23 -2.37
N PRO A 111 9.62 35.46 -2.57
CA PRO A 111 10.26 35.84 -3.84
C PRO A 111 11.40 34.89 -4.16
N GLY A 112 11.52 34.48 -5.42
CA GLY A 112 12.56 33.56 -5.89
C GLY A 112 12.24 32.07 -5.75
N PHE A 113 11.12 31.71 -5.11
CA PHE A 113 10.65 30.31 -4.99
C PHE A 113 9.40 30.04 -5.82
N GLU A 114 9.06 30.91 -6.76
CA GLU A 114 7.89 30.77 -7.63
C GLU A 114 7.97 29.48 -8.47
N GLY A 115 7.01 28.58 -8.27
CA GLY A 115 6.93 27.30 -8.95
C GLY A 115 7.74 26.17 -8.30
N CYS A 116 8.45 26.45 -7.19
CA CYS A 116 9.09 25.41 -6.39
C CYS A 116 8.05 24.63 -5.60
N LEU A 117 7.99 23.32 -5.80
CA LEU A 117 7.22 22.38 -5.01
C LEU A 117 8.09 21.15 -4.74
N LEU A 118 8.22 20.76 -3.47
CA LEU A 118 9.07 19.64 -3.04
C LEU A 118 10.51 19.78 -3.58
N GLY A 119 11.08 20.97 -3.39
CA GLY A 119 12.45 21.27 -3.82
C GLY A 119 12.70 21.36 -5.32
N THR A 120 11.67 21.24 -6.16
CA THR A 120 11.83 21.25 -7.62
C THR A 120 10.87 22.23 -8.29
N LYS A 121 11.35 22.92 -9.32
CA LYS A 121 10.55 23.72 -10.22
C LYS A 121 10.57 23.08 -11.61
N TYR A 122 9.39 22.71 -12.08
CA TYR A 122 9.18 22.18 -13.43
C TYR A 122 8.69 23.28 -14.37
N THR A 123 9.14 23.23 -15.61
CA THR A 123 8.57 24.04 -16.71
C THR A 123 8.15 23.11 -17.83
N PHE A 124 6.90 23.21 -18.26
CA PHE A 124 6.32 22.39 -19.32
C PHE A 124 5.94 23.21 -20.54
N LYS A 125 5.84 22.56 -21.70
CA LYS A 125 5.09 23.04 -22.85
C LYS A 125 3.62 22.69 -22.66
N LYS A 126 2.77 23.67 -22.86
CA LYS A 126 1.32 23.54 -22.78
C LYS A 126 0.69 24.13 -24.03
N VAL A 127 -0.31 23.46 -24.60
CA VAL A 127 -1.06 24.02 -25.75
C VAL A 127 -1.78 25.29 -25.28
N LYS A 128 -1.76 26.34 -26.09
CA LYS A 128 -2.47 27.58 -25.79
C LYS A 128 -3.97 27.36 -25.89
N SER A 129 -4.74 28.03 -25.04
CA SER A 129 -6.21 27.90 -25.02
C SER A 129 -6.89 28.38 -26.31
N ASP A 130 -6.25 29.25 -27.09
CA ASP A 130 -6.74 29.75 -28.38
C ASP A 130 -6.25 28.93 -29.58
N SER A 131 -5.36 27.95 -29.36
CA SER A 131 -4.83 27.07 -30.41
C SER A 131 -5.73 25.85 -30.62
N TRP A 132 -6.53 25.88 -31.67
CA TRP A 132 -7.36 24.74 -32.07
C TRP A 132 -6.54 23.75 -32.91
N CYS A 133 -5.95 22.76 -32.25
CA CYS A 133 -5.16 21.68 -32.86
C CYS A 133 -5.13 20.45 -31.95
N HIS A 134 -4.71 19.30 -32.50
CA HIS A 134 -4.45 18.10 -31.70
C HIS A 134 -2.94 17.85 -31.57
N SER A 135 -2.50 17.36 -30.41
CA SER A 135 -1.10 17.09 -30.14
C SER A 135 -0.74 15.66 -30.50
N ASN A 136 0.31 15.44 -31.30
CA ASN A 136 0.84 14.09 -31.57
C ASN A 136 2.18 13.83 -30.87
N ASN A 137 2.77 14.84 -30.23
CA ASN A 137 4.06 14.76 -29.56
C ASN A 137 3.91 14.87 -28.04
N TYR A 138 3.70 13.71 -27.41
CA TYR A 138 3.49 13.61 -25.97
C TYR A 138 4.77 13.35 -25.15
N THR A 139 5.92 13.19 -25.81
CA THR A 139 7.18 12.80 -25.17
C THR A 139 8.04 13.98 -24.75
N ASP A 140 7.89 15.14 -25.40
CA ASP A 140 8.75 16.32 -25.20
C ASP A 140 8.02 17.49 -24.51
N MET A 141 7.18 17.17 -23.52
CA MET A 141 6.43 18.20 -22.79
C MET A 141 7.25 18.91 -21.72
N GLU A 142 8.24 18.26 -21.12
CA GLU A 142 9.10 18.89 -20.11
C GLU A 142 10.19 19.73 -20.78
N VAL A 143 10.26 21.02 -20.43
CA VAL A 143 11.23 21.98 -20.97
C VAL A 143 12.46 22.07 -20.08
N SER A 144 12.24 22.20 -18.77
CA SER A 144 13.32 22.30 -17.80
C SER A 144 12.87 21.85 -16.41
N THR A 145 13.85 21.33 -15.67
CA THR A 145 13.75 21.01 -14.25
C THR A 145 14.85 21.76 -13.51
N GLU A 146 14.45 22.58 -12.54
CA GLU A 146 15.35 23.39 -11.71
C GLU A 146 15.23 22.95 -10.25
N ILE A 147 16.37 22.62 -9.62
CA ILE A 147 16.42 22.29 -8.19
C ILE A 147 16.45 23.59 -7.38
N CYS A 148 15.45 23.77 -6.54
CA CYS A 148 15.30 24.91 -5.63
C CYS A 148 16.17 24.71 -4.38
N ASN A 149 16.59 25.79 -3.74
CA ASN A 149 17.30 25.70 -2.47
C ASN A 149 16.33 25.33 -1.35
N CYS A 150 16.79 24.59 -0.34
CA CYS A 150 15.91 24.25 0.78
C CYS A 150 15.52 25.49 1.60
N THR A 151 14.33 25.44 2.18
CA THR A 151 13.78 26.40 3.14
C THR A 151 13.26 25.66 4.36
N GLU A 152 12.83 26.39 5.39
CA GLU A 152 12.20 25.79 6.58
C GLU A 152 10.91 25.01 6.25
N GLU A 153 10.25 25.30 5.13
CA GLU A 153 8.99 24.66 4.71
C GLU A 153 9.21 23.28 4.09
N ASP A 154 10.42 23.00 3.59
CA ASP A 154 10.78 21.72 2.95
C ASP A 154 11.11 20.62 3.99
N TYR A 155 11.06 20.97 5.27
CA TYR A 155 11.22 20.04 6.38
C TYR A 155 9.91 19.87 7.13
N GLU A 156 9.66 18.67 7.62
CA GLU A 156 8.68 18.39 8.65
C GLU A 156 9.38 18.19 10.00
N CYS A 157 8.61 18.30 11.09
CA CYS A 157 9.17 18.00 12.40
C CYS A 157 9.35 16.51 12.54
N ASP A 158 10.55 16.12 12.98
CA ASP A 158 10.83 14.73 13.26
C ASP A 158 10.05 14.27 14.50
N TYR A 159 10.00 12.97 14.67
CA TYR A 159 9.27 12.34 15.74
C TYR A 159 9.67 12.92 17.12
N GLY A 160 8.67 13.35 17.89
CA GLY A 160 8.87 13.99 19.18
C GLY A 160 8.95 15.51 19.17
N PHE A 161 8.88 16.13 18.00
CA PHE A 161 8.92 17.57 17.81
C PHE A 161 7.60 18.08 17.20
N HIS A 162 7.34 19.38 17.33
CA HIS A 162 6.19 20.03 16.72
C HIS A 162 6.51 21.49 16.37
N ARG A 163 5.71 22.10 15.49
CA ARG A 163 5.74 23.55 15.25
C ARG A 163 4.78 24.23 16.23
N PRO A 164 5.24 25.17 17.07
CA PRO A 164 4.36 26.01 17.86
C PRO A 164 3.68 27.06 16.96
N ASP A 165 2.58 27.63 17.43
CA ASP A 165 1.80 28.61 16.67
C ASP A 165 2.68 29.77 16.18
N ASN A 166 2.54 30.11 14.89
CA ASN A 166 3.28 31.19 14.22
C ASN A 166 4.82 30.98 14.14
N SER A 167 5.32 29.76 14.35
CA SER A 167 6.73 29.43 14.17
C SER A 167 6.88 28.27 13.19
N MET A 168 7.82 28.39 12.25
CA MET A 168 8.19 27.29 11.35
C MET A 168 9.25 26.36 11.99
N LYS A 169 9.77 26.75 13.16
CA LYS A 169 10.77 25.97 13.88
C LYS A 169 10.14 24.80 14.62
N CYS A 170 10.73 23.63 14.45
CA CYS A 170 10.41 22.44 15.22
C CYS A 170 11.04 22.54 16.62
N VAL A 171 10.18 22.42 17.64
CA VAL A 171 10.56 22.38 19.05
C VAL A 171 10.13 21.06 19.65
N ARG A 172 10.88 20.59 20.64
CA ARG A 172 10.54 19.35 21.35
C ARG A 172 9.18 19.50 22.02
N GLN A 173 8.32 18.50 21.87
CA GLN A 173 7.05 18.47 22.59
C GLN A 173 7.32 18.34 24.10
N PRO A 174 6.80 19.26 24.93
CA PRO A 174 7.07 19.26 26.37
C PRO A 174 6.43 18.06 27.09
N ASP A 175 5.27 17.59 26.59
CA ASP A 175 4.42 16.61 27.27
C ASP A 175 4.60 15.17 26.77
N ILE A 176 5.57 14.90 25.90
CA ILE A 176 5.82 13.54 25.44
C ILE A 176 6.26 12.67 26.61
N ARG A 177 5.35 11.77 27.01
CA ARG A 177 5.67 10.75 28.00
C ARG A 177 6.38 9.58 27.29
N PRO A 178 7.35 8.94 27.93
CA PRO A 178 8.13 7.89 27.28
C PRO A 178 7.33 6.64 26.91
N ASP A 179 6.18 6.43 27.55
CA ASP A 179 5.21 5.36 27.29
C ASP A 179 4.26 5.65 26.11
N GLN A 180 4.17 6.90 25.66
CA GLN A 180 3.47 7.28 24.43
C GLN A 180 4.36 7.14 23.19
N LEU A 181 5.62 6.76 23.41
CA LEU A 181 6.59 6.47 22.39
C LEU A 181 6.56 4.99 22.01
N ASP A 182 5.91 4.64 20.89
CA ASP A 182 6.00 3.29 20.29
C ASP A 182 7.44 2.89 19.90
N LEU A 183 8.40 3.79 20.11
CA LEU A 183 9.84 3.62 19.96
C LEU A 183 10.48 2.76 21.06
N CYS A 184 9.83 2.58 22.22
CA CYS A 184 10.38 1.81 23.34
C CYS A 184 9.91 0.35 23.32
N LYS A 185 10.46 -0.44 22.38
CA LYS A 185 10.21 -1.88 22.31
C LYS A 185 11.08 -2.63 23.32
N GLY A 186 10.45 -3.26 24.32
CA GLY A 186 11.15 -4.12 25.28
C GLY A 186 12.06 -3.38 26.27
N GLY A 187 11.82 -2.10 26.55
CA GLY A 187 12.62 -1.30 27.48
C GLY A 187 13.90 -0.71 26.88
N HIS A 188 14.13 -0.90 25.57
CA HIS A 188 15.20 -0.26 24.81
C HIS A 188 14.59 0.57 23.67
N LEU A 189 15.05 1.80 23.53
CA LEU A 189 14.75 2.62 22.36
C LEU A 189 15.62 2.09 21.20
N GLU A 190 15.09 2.04 19.98
CA GLU A 190 15.98 2.10 18.82
C GLU A 190 16.83 3.38 18.96
N ASN A 191 18.13 3.32 18.64
CA ASN A 191 19.05 4.47 18.77
C ASN A 191 18.67 5.58 17.78
N LEU A 192 17.62 6.34 18.11
CA LEU A 192 17.09 7.40 17.30
C LEU A 192 17.80 8.69 17.67
N LYS A 193 18.71 9.07 16.77
CA LYS A 193 19.44 10.32 16.79
C LYS A 193 18.72 11.27 15.86
N THR A 194 18.13 12.32 16.42
CA THR A 194 17.40 13.32 15.62
C THR A 194 17.87 14.73 15.92
N VAL A 195 17.80 15.57 14.90
CA VAL A 195 17.96 17.02 14.97
C VAL A 195 16.61 17.75 15.13
N GLY A 196 15.50 17.00 15.20
CA GLY A 196 14.14 17.52 15.33
C GLY A 196 13.46 17.91 14.01
N TYR A 197 14.16 17.74 12.90
CA TYR A 197 13.67 18.01 11.55
C TYR A 197 13.95 16.82 10.65
N ARG A 198 13.02 16.53 9.75
CA ARG A 198 13.17 15.54 8.67
C ARG A 198 12.84 16.21 7.35
N LEU A 199 13.62 15.97 6.31
CA LEU A 199 13.29 16.45 4.97
C LEU A 199 11.99 15.78 4.52
N ILE A 200 11.06 16.54 3.94
CA ILE A 200 9.78 16.00 3.48
C ILE A 200 10.05 14.88 2.46
N PRO A 201 9.41 13.70 2.60
CA PRO A 201 9.60 12.62 1.63
C PRO A 201 9.30 13.05 0.20
N GLY A 202 10.26 12.81 -0.70
CA GLY A 202 10.18 13.21 -2.11
C GLY A 202 10.70 14.62 -2.41
N ASP A 203 11.06 15.39 -1.38
CA ASP A 203 11.73 16.67 -1.56
C ASP A 203 13.20 16.46 -1.96
N VAL A 204 13.66 17.18 -2.99
CA VAL A 204 15.02 17.09 -3.53
C VAL A 204 15.73 18.45 -3.53
N CYS A 205 15.30 19.36 -2.65
CA CYS A 205 15.88 20.69 -2.54
C CYS A 205 17.39 20.66 -2.24
N ARG A 206 18.09 21.71 -2.66
CA ARG A 206 19.53 21.85 -2.44
C ARG A 206 19.83 22.29 -1.00
N GLN A 207 20.41 21.39 -0.21
CA GLN A 207 20.69 21.62 1.22
C GLN A 207 21.99 22.40 1.48
N ASP A 208 22.97 22.31 0.59
CA ASP A 208 24.30 22.93 0.71
C ASP A 208 24.25 24.47 0.67
N THR A 209 23.41 25.03 -0.21
CA THR A 209 23.19 26.46 -0.37
C THR A 209 21.90 26.96 0.30
N GLY A 210 21.08 26.03 0.80
CA GLY A 210 19.78 26.29 1.39
C GLY A 210 19.76 26.16 2.91
N PHE A 211 18.55 26.24 3.46
CA PHE A 211 18.29 25.93 4.86
C PHE A 211 18.62 24.47 5.15
N HIS A 212 19.51 24.26 6.12
CA HIS A 212 19.73 22.97 6.73
C HIS A 212 19.58 23.12 8.25
N PRO A 213 18.81 22.26 8.91
CA PRO A 213 18.61 22.34 10.35
C PRO A 213 19.92 22.02 11.07
N VAL A 214 20.49 23.02 11.73
CA VAL A 214 21.64 22.85 12.64
C VAL A 214 21.10 22.83 14.06
N SER A 215 21.00 21.65 14.65
CA SER A 215 20.69 21.48 16.08
C SER A 215 21.58 20.41 16.69
N GLU A 216 21.71 20.45 18.02
CA GLU A 216 22.39 19.37 18.75
C GLU A 216 21.58 18.08 18.56
N ILE A 217 22.28 17.04 18.09
CA ILE A 217 21.70 15.71 17.93
C ILE A 217 21.17 15.26 19.30
N THR A 218 19.86 15.15 19.40
CA THR A 218 19.20 14.66 20.61
C THR A 218 19.16 13.15 20.55
N GLU A 219 19.84 12.50 21.50
CA GLU A 219 19.69 11.06 21.71
C GLU A 219 18.40 10.83 22.50
N LEU A 220 17.38 10.25 21.85
CA LEU A 220 16.08 10.01 22.49
C LEU A 220 16.16 8.97 23.62
N GLU A 221 17.28 8.23 23.76
CA GLU A 221 17.52 7.20 24.78
C GLU A 221 17.32 7.70 26.23
N VAL A 222 17.59 8.98 26.50
CA VAL A 222 17.43 9.61 27.83
C VAL A 222 15.96 9.75 28.23
N ILE A 223 15.02 9.65 27.28
CA ILE A 223 13.58 9.86 27.52
C ILE A 223 12.96 8.64 28.21
N CYS A 224 13.27 7.40 27.78
CA CYS A 224 12.66 6.19 28.37
C CYS A 224 13.20 5.79 29.75
N SER A 225 14.44 6.16 30.08
CA SER A 225 15.06 5.83 31.37
C SER A 225 14.52 6.66 32.55
N ALA A 226 13.89 7.82 32.30
CA ALA A 226 13.25 8.64 33.33
C ALA A 226 11.94 8.02 33.88
N GLY A 227 11.26 7.16 33.10
CA GLY A 227 10.04 6.47 33.53
C GLY A 227 10.29 5.28 34.48
N ASP A 228 11.44 4.60 34.37
CA ASP A 228 11.74 3.39 35.15
C ASP A 228 12.08 3.70 36.63
N GLN A 229 12.46 4.94 36.94
CA GLN A 229 12.71 5.33 38.34
C GLN A 229 11.43 5.42 39.18
N GLN A 230 10.26 5.69 38.59
CA GLN A 230 8.99 5.68 39.35
C GLN A 230 8.46 4.28 39.63
N VAL A 231 8.79 3.28 38.80
CA VAL A 231 8.33 1.90 38.99
C VAL A 231 9.06 1.20 40.15
N LYS A 232 10.28 1.62 40.48
CA LYS A 232 11.07 1.02 41.58
C LYS A 232 10.64 1.48 42.99
N HIS A 233 9.92 2.60 43.13
CA HIS A 233 9.59 3.14 44.46
C HIS A 233 8.24 2.67 45.05
N HIS A 234 7.42 1.90 44.32
CA HIS A 234 6.14 1.40 44.83
C HIS A 234 6.12 -0.08 45.30
N ASN A 235 7.26 -0.77 45.33
CA ASN A 235 7.32 -2.17 45.77
C ASN A 235 8.25 -2.43 46.98
N LEU A 236 8.19 -1.56 47.99
CA LEU A 236 8.70 -1.88 49.33
C LEU A 236 7.70 -1.45 50.41
N ASN A 237 6.49 -2.02 50.39
CA ASN A 237 5.75 -2.29 51.62
C ASN A 237 4.58 -3.25 51.38
N SER A 238 4.83 -4.56 51.46
CA SER A 238 3.77 -5.54 51.69
C SER A 238 4.32 -6.69 52.52
N GLY A 239 4.43 -6.45 53.83
CA GLY A 239 4.85 -7.42 54.84
C GLY A 239 3.81 -8.50 55.14
N SER A 240 3.15 -9.07 54.14
CA SER A 240 2.12 -10.11 54.35
C SER A 240 2.24 -11.36 53.45
N SER A 241 3.16 -11.38 52.47
CA SER A 241 3.23 -12.50 51.49
C SER A 241 4.12 -13.67 51.95
N LYS A 242 5.10 -13.45 52.83
CA LYS A 242 6.01 -14.53 53.29
C LYS A 242 5.31 -15.57 54.17
N VAL A 243 4.30 -15.18 54.95
CA VAL A 243 3.56 -16.09 55.83
C VAL A 243 2.66 -17.04 55.03
N VAL A 244 2.02 -16.53 53.96
CA VAL A 244 1.12 -17.33 53.12
C VAL A 244 1.88 -18.41 52.36
N VAL A 245 3.06 -18.08 51.80
CA VAL A 245 3.89 -19.07 51.08
C VAL A 245 4.39 -20.18 52.00
N ILE A 246 4.80 -19.86 53.23
CA ILE A 246 5.26 -20.86 54.20
C ILE A 246 4.10 -21.79 54.61
N MET A 247 2.89 -21.25 54.81
CA MET A 247 1.71 -22.06 55.16
C MET A 247 1.31 -23.01 54.02
N VAL A 248 1.39 -22.57 52.76
CA VAL A 248 1.08 -23.44 51.59
C VAL A 248 2.10 -24.56 51.43
N ILE A 249 3.39 -24.27 51.66
CA ILE A 249 4.42 -25.32 51.61
C ILE A 249 4.23 -26.33 52.75
N ALA A 250 3.91 -25.86 53.96
CA ALA A 250 3.67 -26.73 55.10
C ALA A 250 2.46 -27.67 54.90
N THR A 251 1.36 -27.17 54.30
CA THR A 251 0.18 -28.02 54.04
C THR A 251 0.46 -29.09 52.98
N ILE A 252 1.23 -28.76 51.93
CA ILE A 252 1.63 -29.73 50.91
C ILE A 252 2.51 -30.83 51.53
N VAL A 253 3.46 -30.49 52.40
CA VAL A 253 4.32 -31.49 53.07
C VAL A 253 3.51 -32.42 53.98
N VAL A 254 2.52 -31.89 54.70
CA VAL A 254 1.63 -32.69 55.54
C VAL A 254 0.78 -33.64 54.69
N LEU A 255 0.25 -33.19 53.56
CA LEU A 255 -0.54 -34.03 52.66
C LEU A 255 0.32 -35.14 52.03
N VAL A 256 1.53 -34.83 51.58
CA VAL A 256 2.46 -35.82 51.01
C VAL A 256 2.86 -36.86 52.05
N SER A 257 3.13 -36.46 53.30
CA SER A 257 3.47 -37.41 54.36
C SER A 257 2.30 -38.32 54.76
N ALA A 258 1.07 -37.79 54.80
CA ALA A 258 -0.13 -38.58 55.09
C ALA A 258 -0.43 -39.61 53.98
N VAL A 259 -0.30 -39.20 52.71
CA VAL A 259 -0.44 -40.11 51.55
C VAL A 259 0.67 -41.16 51.57
N GLY A 260 1.91 -40.77 51.85
CA GLY A 260 3.04 -41.70 51.99
C GLY A 260 2.81 -42.76 53.07
N ALA A 261 2.32 -42.36 54.25
CA ALA A 261 1.97 -43.28 55.34
C ALA A 261 0.83 -44.25 54.95
N PHE A 262 -0.18 -43.76 54.22
CA PHE A 262 -1.27 -44.61 53.71
C PHE A 262 -0.76 -45.66 52.71
N PHE A 263 0.11 -45.28 51.77
CA PHE A 263 0.69 -46.21 50.82
C PHE A 263 1.63 -47.23 51.50
N LEU A 264 2.44 -46.81 52.48
CA LEU A 264 3.26 -47.72 53.28
C LEU A 264 2.40 -48.71 54.06
N HIS A 265 1.32 -48.27 54.71
CA HIS A 265 0.38 -49.15 55.38
C HIS A 265 -0.27 -50.14 54.40
N LYS A 266 -0.72 -49.66 53.24
CA LYS A 266 -1.35 -50.50 52.20
C LYS A 266 -0.35 -51.51 51.63
N MET A 267 0.92 -51.12 51.45
CA MET A 267 1.98 -51.99 50.97
C MET A 267 2.39 -53.06 51.99
N ILE A 268 2.37 -52.73 53.29
CA ILE A 268 2.58 -53.70 54.38
C ILE A 268 1.43 -54.70 54.47
N VAL A 269 0.17 -54.25 54.30
CA VAL A 269 -1.02 -55.11 54.29
C VAL A 269 -1.06 -56.01 53.05
N LEU A 270 -0.69 -55.50 51.87
CA LEU A 270 -0.67 -56.28 50.62
C LEU A 270 0.48 -57.29 50.54
N ARG A 271 1.57 -57.10 51.30
CA ARG A 271 2.65 -58.11 51.42
C ARG A 271 2.21 -59.38 52.16
N ARG A 272 1.07 -59.36 52.85
CA ARG A 272 0.54 -60.51 53.62
C ARG A 272 -0.31 -61.48 52.79
N HIS A 273 -0.69 -61.15 51.55
CA HIS A 273 -1.43 -62.05 50.66
C HIS A 273 -0.71 -62.22 49.31
N ARG A 274 0.03 -63.33 49.15
CA ARG A 274 0.49 -63.79 47.82
C ARG A 274 -0.68 -64.50 47.13
N VAL A 275 -1.14 -63.99 45.99
CA VAL A 275 -2.00 -64.74 45.06
C VAL A 275 -1.24 -64.91 43.75
N VAL A 276 -1.05 -66.17 43.36
CA VAL A 276 -0.31 -66.64 42.18
C VAL A 276 -1.29 -66.71 40.99
N TYR A 277 -0.94 -66.09 39.87
CA TYR A 277 -1.73 -66.13 38.63
C TYR A 277 -1.40 -67.37 37.78
N ARG A 278 -2.41 -67.95 37.13
CA ARG A 278 -2.24 -68.85 35.97
C ARG A 278 -3.16 -68.40 34.83
N TYR A 279 -2.60 -68.43 33.63
CA TYR A 279 -3.13 -67.87 32.38
C TYR A 279 -4.06 -68.85 31.66
N SER A 280 -5.00 -68.31 30.88
CA SER A 280 -5.56 -68.98 29.70
C SER A 280 -5.98 -67.91 28.67
N MET A 281 -5.47 -68.03 27.45
CA MET A 281 -5.88 -67.21 26.31
C MET A 281 -7.22 -67.71 25.76
N LEU A 282 -8.08 -66.79 25.35
CA LEU A 282 -9.18 -67.06 24.43
C LEU A 282 -9.30 -65.90 23.44
N SER A 283 -9.21 -66.26 22.17
CA SER A 283 -9.51 -65.46 21.00
C SER A 283 -10.97 -65.06 20.96
N GLN A 284 -11.27 -63.83 20.55
CA GLN A 284 -12.47 -63.58 19.75
C GLN A 284 -12.32 -62.32 18.92
N ALA A 285 -12.56 -62.49 17.62
CA ALA A 285 -12.84 -61.42 16.68
C ALA A 285 -14.11 -60.68 17.10
N ASP A 286 -14.15 -59.37 16.86
CA ASP A 286 -15.40 -58.72 16.51
C ASP A 286 -15.13 -57.55 15.56
N ASP A 287 -15.91 -57.57 14.48
CA ASP A 287 -16.02 -56.58 13.43
C ASP A 287 -16.70 -55.29 13.95
N ARG A 288 -16.63 -54.23 13.13
CA ARG A 288 -17.37 -52.93 13.17
C ARG A 288 -16.72 -51.89 14.10
N ASP A 289 -16.39 -50.67 13.65
CA ASP A 289 -17.13 -49.78 12.75
C ASP A 289 -16.21 -48.79 12.00
N SER A 290 -16.76 -48.32 10.88
CA SER A 290 -16.55 -47.02 10.23
C SER A 290 -15.21 -46.68 9.55
N GLU A 291 -15.09 -47.18 8.33
CA GLU A 291 -14.96 -46.40 7.09
C GLU A 291 -15.15 -44.87 7.25
N PHE A 292 -14.07 -44.12 7.52
CA PHE A 292 -13.97 -42.68 7.16
C PHE A 292 -12.53 -42.16 6.96
N GLU A 293 -11.49 -42.99 7.05
CA GLU A 293 -10.08 -42.53 6.93
C GLU A 293 -9.35 -43.34 5.87
N ASN A 294 -9.74 -43.18 4.61
CA ASN A 294 -9.05 -43.81 3.46
C ASN A 294 -9.09 -42.94 2.19
N ALA A 295 -8.70 -41.67 2.33
CA ALA A 295 -8.37 -40.84 1.17
C ALA A 295 -7.05 -40.07 1.28
N LEU A 296 -6.32 -40.16 2.39
CA LEU A 296 -5.16 -39.30 2.65
C LEU A 296 -4.08 -40.02 3.45
N THR A 297 -3.48 -41.09 2.92
CA THR A 297 -2.05 -41.43 3.18
C THR A 297 -1.64 -42.66 2.36
N THR A 298 -1.22 -42.46 1.12
CA THR A 298 -0.22 -43.31 0.49
C THR A 298 0.57 -42.45 -0.47
N HIS A 299 1.77 -42.01 -0.08
CA HIS A 299 2.99 -42.35 -0.79
C HIS A 299 4.20 -42.00 0.09
N ASP A 300 5.01 -43.04 0.31
CA ASP A 300 6.32 -43.01 0.93
C ASP A 300 7.20 -41.87 0.41
N THR A 301 7.81 -41.12 1.32
CA THR A 301 9.07 -40.41 1.05
C THR A 301 10.16 -40.96 1.97
N LEU A 302 10.98 -41.81 1.37
CA LEU A 302 12.18 -42.38 1.95
C LEU A 302 13.31 -41.34 1.79
N TYR A 303 13.75 -40.75 2.90
CA TYR A 303 14.96 -39.92 2.96
C TYR A 303 16.20 -40.83 2.93
N THR A 304 17.18 -40.51 2.09
CA THR A 304 18.60 -40.76 2.39
C THR A 304 19.46 -39.69 1.73
N GLU A 305 20.29 -39.08 2.57
CA GLU A 305 21.33 -38.09 2.28
C GLU A 305 22.44 -38.65 1.36
N LEU A 306 23.12 -37.78 0.58
CA LEU A 306 24.56 -37.48 0.71
C LEU A 306 25.19 -36.83 -0.55
N SER A 307 25.95 -35.77 -0.26
CA SER A 307 27.24 -35.33 -0.83
C SER A 307 27.35 -34.86 -2.28
N ASP A 308 27.66 -33.56 -2.39
CA ASP A 308 28.36 -32.91 -3.49
C ASP A 308 29.83 -33.40 -3.61
N ASP A 309 30.32 -33.61 -4.84
CA ASP A 309 31.71 -33.31 -5.21
C ASP A 309 31.92 -33.15 -6.73
N GLU A 310 32.71 -32.12 -7.04
CA GLU A 310 33.55 -31.81 -8.22
C GLU A 310 33.03 -31.82 -9.69
N ASN A 311 32.83 -30.60 -10.21
CA ASN A 311 33.73 -29.88 -11.14
C ASN A 311 34.23 -30.55 -12.46
N ARG A 312 33.72 -30.09 -13.63
CA ARG A 312 34.54 -29.83 -14.84
C ARG A 312 33.78 -29.12 -15.98
N THR A 313 34.36 -28.02 -16.47
CA THR A 313 34.11 -27.39 -17.79
C THR A 313 35.26 -27.74 -18.76
N PRO A 314 35.38 -27.22 -20.01
CA PRO A 314 34.41 -27.00 -21.11
C PRO A 314 34.94 -27.54 -22.49
N LYS A 315 34.16 -27.33 -23.57
CA LYS A 315 34.50 -27.22 -25.04
C LYS A 315 33.63 -28.16 -25.89
N ARG A 316 33.29 -27.91 -27.17
CA ARG A 316 33.22 -26.76 -28.10
C ARG A 316 32.69 -27.37 -29.43
N ASN A 317 31.92 -26.59 -30.20
CA ASN A 317 31.64 -26.72 -31.65
C ASN A 317 30.61 -27.75 -32.16
N GLY A 318 29.66 -27.27 -32.98
CA GLY A 318 29.21 -28.01 -34.17
C GLY A 318 27.74 -27.84 -34.60
N ALA A 319 27.53 -26.94 -35.57
CA ALA A 319 26.59 -27.04 -36.71
C ALA A 319 25.03 -27.03 -36.52
N VAL A 320 24.45 -26.02 -37.17
CA VAL A 320 23.08 -25.83 -37.74
C VAL A 320 22.91 -26.77 -38.98
N PRO A 321 21.72 -27.18 -39.52
CA PRO A 321 20.40 -26.51 -39.58
C PRO A 321 19.12 -27.36 -39.40
N THR A 322 17.97 -26.72 -39.13
CA THR A 322 16.75 -26.63 -40.00
C THR A 322 15.42 -26.43 -39.25
N SER A 323 14.66 -25.45 -39.75
CA SER A 323 13.19 -25.33 -39.89
C SER A 323 12.20 -25.40 -38.71
N ASN A 324 11.26 -24.45 -38.80
CA ASN A 324 9.83 -24.49 -38.45
C ASN A 324 9.35 -23.92 -37.10
N THR A 325 8.79 -22.70 -37.21
CA THR A 325 7.42 -22.32 -36.82
C THR A 325 6.84 -22.88 -35.53
N ARG A 326 6.71 -22.04 -34.50
CA ARG A 326 5.41 -21.48 -34.03
C ARG A 326 5.63 -20.56 -32.84
N THR A 327 5.05 -19.38 -32.94
CA THR A 327 4.81 -18.40 -31.88
C THR A 327 3.90 -19.01 -30.80
N HIS A 328 4.31 -18.92 -29.53
CA HIS A 328 3.44 -19.19 -28.38
C HIS A 328 3.18 -17.86 -27.67
N VAL A 329 1.91 -17.47 -27.66
CA VAL A 329 1.37 -16.35 -26.89
C VAL A 329 1.21 -16.83 -25.44
N SER A 330 1.67 -16.01 -24.49
CA SER A 330 1.44 -16.22 -23.06
C SER A 330 0.23 -15.39 -22.65
N SER A 331 -0.86 -16.06 -22.26
CA SER A 331 -1.98 -15.47 -21.54
C SER A 331 -1.60 -15.26 -20.08
N TYR A 332 -1.71 -14.04 -19.57
CA TYR A 332 -1.74 -13.77 -18.14
C TYR A 332 -3.19 -13.57 -17.73
N HIS A 333 -3.67 -14.43 -16.84
CA HIS A 333 -4.89 -14.24 -16.07
C HIS A 333 -4.54 -13.38 -14.85
N ASP A 334 -5.45 -12.45 -14.58
CA ASP A 334 -5.46 -11.47 -13.50
C ASP A 334 -6.42 -12.02 -12.42
N ASP A 335 -5.93 -12.21 -11.20
CA ASP A 335 -6.74 -12.61 -10.04
C ASP A 335 -7.14 -11.32 -9.30
N SER A 336 -8.42 -10.96 -9.41
CA SER A 336 -9.07 -9.97 -8.58
C SER A 336 -9.78 -10.66 -7.42
N ASP A 337 -9.34 -10.39 -6.20
CA ASP A 337 -10.09 -10.70 -4.97
C ASP A 337 -11.16 -9.61 -4.73
N GLU A 338 -12.42 -10.05 -4.68
CA GLU A 338 -13.56 -9.35 -4.10
C GLU A 338 -13.62 -9.56 -2.56
N ASP A 339 -14.50 -8.78 -1.94
CA ASP A 339 -15.16 -8.95 -0.64
C ASP A 339 -14.59 -8.17 0.56
N LEU A 340 -15.25 -7.03 0.84
CA LEU A 340 -15.62 -6.63 2.20
C LEU A 340 -16.98 -5.91 2.18
N LEU A 341 -18.04 -6.66 2.50
CA LEU A 341 -19.29 -6.16 3.08
C LEU A 341 -19.46 -6.82 4.44
N GLU A 342 -19.39 -6.03 5.51
CA GLU A 342 -20.25 -6.09 6.71
C GLU A 342 -20.33 -4.71 7.36
#